data_AF-A0A970QXQ8-F1
#
_entry.id   AF-A0A970QXQ8-F1
#
_cell.length_a   1.000
_cell.length_b   1.000
_cell.length_c   1.000
_cell.angle_alpha   90.00
_cell.angle_beta   90.00
_cell.angle_gamma   90.00
#
_symmetry.space_group_name_H-M   'P 1'
#
loop_
_entity.id
_entity.type
_entity.pdbx_description
1 polymer ?
#
loop_
_entity_poly.entity_id
_entity_poly.type
_entity_poly.pdbx_seq_one_letter_code
_entity_poly.pdbx_strand_id
1 'polypeptide(L)'
;MKTILLDKKSIHSGSLILINGEHGIMQDKDGAEMRLVPFKAANGDIFLEATAAALLSQLLQTLSTGDRIIPVSGYRSHDEQAVLYDSSLSQNGGDFTARYVARPGQSEHQTGLAVDMAVNTEHINPICPDFPDTVYSGEFHNNAYRFGFIERYGQNKQSITGIAHEPWHYRYVEYPHSRIIRENCLCLEEYISVIRDFQYGSNPLRIRQNNKLIEISYLAADDNNTVMKMKDDDVYQVSGNNIDGFIVTLWRNMP
;
A
#
# COMPACT_ATOMS: atom_id res chain seq x y z
N MET A 1 30.58 3.10 8.19
CA MET A 1 29.43 2.24 8.56
C MET A 1 28.52 3.08 9.43
N LYS A 2 27.25 3.18 9.06
CA LYS A 2 26.23 3.97 9.74
C LYS A 2 25.36 3.05 10.58
N THR A 3 25.01 3.52 11.77
CA THR A 3 24.04 2.86 12.66
C THR A 3 22.77 3.70 12.70
N ILE A 4 21.62 3.05 12.58
CA ILE A 4 20.29 3.63 12.72
C ILE A 4 19.60 2.93 13.88
N LEU A 5 18.99 3.72 14.76
CA LEU A 5 18.12 3.23 15.82
C LEU A 5 16.68 3.39 15.35
N LEU A 6 15.94 2.28 15.31
CA LEU A 6 14.53 2.25 14.94
C LEU A 6 13.72 2.00 16.22
N ASP A 7 12.85 2.95 16.57
CA ASP A 7 11.95 2.80 17.71
C ASP A 7 10.90 1.72 17.43
N LYS A 8 10.59 0.88 18.42
CA LYS A 8 9.60 -0.20 18.30
C LYS A 8 8.24 0.29 17.78
N LYS A 9 7.79 1.50 18.13
CA LYS A 9 6.53 2.07 17.61
C LYS A 9 6.54 2.26 16.09
N SER A 10 7.73 2.43 15.49
CA SER A 10 7.88 2.60 14.04
C SER A 10 7.54 1.34 13.24
N ILE A 11 7.28 0.18 13.89
CA ILE A 11 6.72 -0.98 13.19
C ILE A 11 5.33 -0.70 12.60
N HIS A 12 4.64 0.34 13.09
CA HIS A 12 3.30 0.74 12.65
C HIS A 12 3.29 1.86 11.60
N SER A 13 4.46 2.21 11.03
CA SER A 13 4.57 3.24 10.00
C SER A 13 5.35 2.76 8.77
N GLY A 14 5.13 3.43 7.64
CA GLY A 14 5.76 3.12 6.36
C GLY A 14 4.82 2.51 5.33
N SER A 15 5.33 2.29 4.12
CA SER A 15 4.57 1.86 2.93
C SER A 15 4.06 0.42 3.01
N LEU A 16 4.69 -0.44 3.81
CA LEU A 16 4.44 -1.89 3.91
C LEU A 16 3.70 -2.30 5.18
N ILE A 17 3.09 -1.35 5.89
CA ILE A 17 2.22 -1.67 7.02
C ILE A 17 1.02 -2.52 6.55
N LEU A 18 0.85 -3.69 7.14
CA LEU A 18 -0.31 -4.55 6.87
C LEU A 18 -1.49 -4.04 7.69
N ILE A 19 -2.49 -3.50 7.01
CA ILE A 19 -3.77 -3.12 7.63
C ILE A 19 -4.85 -4.07 7.13
N ASN A 20 -5.52 -4.78 8.04
CA ASN A 20 -6.63 -5.68 7.72
C ASN A 20 -7.49 -5.95 8.97
N GLY A 21 -8.36 -6.96 8.91
CA GLY A 21 -9.24 -7.35 10.01
C GLY A 21 -8.51 -7.81 11.29
N GLU A 22 -7.25 -8.22 11.20
CA GLU A 22 -6.42 -8.68 12.32
C GLU A 22 -5.44 -7.61 12.81
N HIS A 23 -4.98 -6.74 11.90
CA HIS A 23 -3.99 -5.71 12.15
C HIS A 23 -4.57 -4.33 11.85
N GLY A 24 -5.05 -3.65 12.89
CA GLY A 24 -5.57 -2.29 12.79
C GLY A 24 -4.49 -1.22 12.69
N ILE A 25 -4.91 0.01 12.42
CA ILE A 25 -4.07 1.19 12.45
C ILE A 25 -3.77 1.55 13.90
N MET A 26 -2.49 1.55 14.23
CA MET A 26 -2.00 2.05 15.52
C MET A 26 -1.67 3.52 15.34
N GLN A 27 -2.54 4.42 15.82
CA GLN A 27 -2.22 5.84 15.87
C GLN A 27 -1.07 6.05 16.86
N ASP A 28 0.07 6.49 16.35
CA ASP A 28 1.08 7.07 17.22
C ASP A 28 0.59 8.47 17.61
N LYS A 29 0.31 8.68 18.90
CA LYS A 29 -0.04 10.01 19.42
C LYS A 29 1.11 11.01 19.28
N ASP A 30 2.33 10.51 19.02
CA ASP A 30 3.57 11.29 18.94
C ASP A 30 4.36 11.08 17.61
N GLY A 31 3.82 10.32 16.65
CA GLY A 31 4.57 9.81 15.48
C GLY A 31 4.32 10.58 14.20
N ALA A 32 5.37 10.66 13.36
CA ALA A 32 5.49 11.43 12.12
C ALA A 32 4.15 11.70 11.40
N GLU A 33 3.81 12.98 11.25
CA GLU A 33 2.62 13.42 10.51
C GLU A 33 2.58 12.73 9.13
N MET A 34 1.49 12.00 8.86
CA MET A 34 1.20 11.53 7.51
C MET A 34 1.18 12.76 6.59
N ARG A 35 2.15 12.85 5.70
CA ARG A 35 2.24 13.97 4.75
C ARG A 35 1.23 13.76 3.63
N LEU A 36 -0.01 14.07 3.94
CA LEU A 36 -1.11 14.07 2.98
C LEU A 36 -1.00 15.31 2.09
N VAL A 37 -1.13 15.09 0.79
CA VAL A 37 -1.20 16.16 -0.20
C VAL A 37 -2.48 16.05 -1.00
N PRO A 38 -3.08 17.17 -1.43
CA PRO A 38 -4.22 17.14 -2.32
C PRO A 38 -3.82 16.53 -3.65
N PHE A 39 -4.66 15.65 -4.17
CA PHE A 39 -4.60 15.08 -5.51
C PHE A 39 -5.86 15.51 -6.23
N LYS A 40 -5.70 16.33 -7.27
CA LYS A 40 -6.83 16.81 -8.06
C LYS A 40 -7.45 15.66 -8.83
N ALA A 41 -8.73 15.40 -8.57
CA ALA A 41 -9.53 14.45 -9.34
C ALA A 41 -10.73 15.16 -9.98
N ALA A 42 -11.31 14.54 -11.01
CA ALA A 42 -12.42 15.14 -11.77
C ALA A 42 -13.66 15.42 -10.90
N ASN A 43 -13.85 14.64 -9.83
CA ASN A 43 -15.02 14.70 -8.93
C ASN A 43 -14.72 15.36 -7.58
N GLY A 44 -13.65 16.16 -7.49
CA GLY A 44 -13.20 16.82 -6.27
C GLY A 44 -11.84 16.33 -5.82
N ASP A 45 -11.16 17.13 -5.02
CA ASP A 45 -9.82 16.79 -4.53
C ASP A 45 -9.92 15.62 -3.54
N ILE A 46 -9.09 14.61 -3.75
CA ILE A 46 -8.80 13.58 -2.74
C ILE A 46 -7.45 13.89 -2.08
N PHE A 47 -7.13 13.21 -1.00
CA PHE A 47 -5.81 13.32 -0.36
C PHE A 47 -5.08 11.99 -0.45
N LEU A 48 -3.76 12.01 -0.62
CA LEU A 48 -2.91 10.81 -0.61
C LEU A 48 -1.60 11.12 0.08
N GLU A 49 -0.89 10.10 0.55
CA GLU A 49 0.50 10.25 0.96
C GLU A 49 1.32 10.83 -0.21
N ALA A 50 2.21 11.78 0.09
CA ALA A 50 2.91 12.58 -0.90
C ALA A 50 3.60 11.78 -2.02
N THR A 51 4.27 10.68 -1.67
CA THR A 51 4.98 9.81 -2.61
C THR A 51 4.01 8.99 -3.44
N ALA A 52 2.98 8.42 -2.82
CA ALA A 52 1.88 7.74 -3.51
C ALA A 52 1.19 8.68 -4.51
N ALA A 53 0.85 9.92 -4.10
CA ALA A 53 0.25 10.94 -4.96
C ALA A 53 1.13 11.24 -6.18
N ALA A 54 2.43 11.46 -5.97
CA ALA A 54 3.37 11.77 -7.04
C ALA A 54 3.52 10.61 -8.03
N LEU A 55 3.54 9.37 -7.56
CA LEU A 55 3.68 8.19 -8.42
C LEU A 55 2.39 7.81 -9.12
N LEU A 56 1.22 8.01 -8.50
CA LEU A 56 -0.07 7.87 -9.17
C LEU A 56 -0.19 8.89 -10.30
N SER A 57 0.22 10.14 -10.07
CA SER A 57 0.22 11.17 -11.11
C SER A 57 1.13 10.78 -12.29
N GLN A 58 2.34 10.28 -12.01
CA GLN A 58 3.26 9.81 -13.05
C GLN A 58 2.70 8.59 -13.82
N LEU A 59 2.04 7.66 -13.14
CA LEU A 59 1.38 6.52 -13.77
C LEU A 59 0.29 6.98 -14.75
N LEU A 60 -0.64 7.84 -14.30
CA LEU A 60 -1.72 8.35 -15.14
C LEU A 60 -1.19 9.16 -16.34
N GLN A 61 -0.15 9.97 -16.14
CA GLN A 61 0.53 10.69 -17.23
C GLN A 61 1.20 9.73 -18.23
N THR A 62 1.90 8.71 -17.74
CA THR A 62 2.58 7.70 -18.58
C THR A 62 1.60 6.96 -19.47
N LEU A 63 0.43 6.62 -18.92
CA LEU A 63 -0.61 5.91 -19.67
C LEU A 63 -1.42 6.82 -20.60
N SER A 64 -1.26 8.14 -20.49
CA SER A 64 -2.01 9.11 -21.29
C SER A 64 -3.52 8.85 -21.27
N THR A 65 -4.05 8.46 -20.10
CA THR A 65 -5.45 8.06 -19.94
C THR A 65 -6.42 9.22 -20.12
N GLY A 66 -5.93 10.46 -20.02
CA GLY A 66 -6.78 11.65 -19.88
C GLY A 66 -7.73 11.47 -18.70
N ASP A 67 -8.98 11.90 -18.87
CA ASP A 67 -10.01 11.80 -17.85
C ASP A 67 -10.81 10.49 -17.94
N ARG A 68 -10.33 9.45 -18.65
CA ARG A 68 -11.13 8.21 -18.85
C ARG A 68 -11.16 7.30 -17.63
N ILE A 69 -10.10 7.34 -16.84
CA ILE A 69 -10.06 6.75 -15.51
C ILE A 69 -9.67 7.84 -14.53
N ILE A 70 -10.27 7.83 -13.35
CA ILE A 70 -10.06 8.84 -12.32
C ILE A 70 -9.94 8.18 -10.95
N PRO A 71 -9.13 8.74 -10.04
CA PRO A 71 -9.20 8.35 -8.65
C PRO A 71 -10.46 8.95 -8.02
N VAL A 72 -11.16 8.18 -7.19
CA VAL A 72 -12.46 8.56 -6.61
C VAL A 72 -12.49 8.53 -5.09
N SER A 73 -11.53 7.84 -4.47
CA SER A 73 -11.37 7.79 -3.02
C SER A 73 -9.89 7.65 -2.70
N GLY A 74 -9.38 8.51 -1.82
CA GLY A 74 -7.99 8.47 -1.33
C GLY A 74 -7.98 8.27 0.17
N TYR A 75 -7.31 9.15 0.91
CA TYR A 75 -7.37 9.21 2.35
C TYR A 75 -8.80 9.39 2.83
N ARG A 76 -9.19 8.56 3.80
CA ARG A 76 -10.44 8.70 4.56
C ARG A 76 -10.09 8.66 6.03
N SER A 77 -10.56 9.64 6.79
CA SER A 77 -10.44 9.67 8.24
C SER A 77 -11.18 8.50 8.89
N HIS A 78 -10.89 8.26 10.18
CA HIS A 78 -11.59 7.26 10.97
C HIS A 78 -13.12 7.49 10.97
N ASP A 79 -13.55 8.73 11.13
CA ASP A 79 -14.97 9.07 11.23
C ASP A 79 -15.68 8.92 9.87
N GLU A 80 -15.02 9.29 8.77
CA GLU A 80 -15.54 9.00 7.42
C GLU A 80 -15.67 7.49 7.16
N GLN A 81 -14.70 6.70 7.64
CA GLN A 81 -14.80 5.24 7.57
C GLN A 81 -15.98 4.70 8.40
N ALA A 82 -16.22 5.24 9.59
CA ALA A 82 -17.36 4.87 10.43
C ALA A 82 -18.70 5.18 9.76
N VAL A 83 -18.84 6.39 9.21
CA VAL A 83 -20.04 6.79 8.46
C VAL A 83 -20.27 5.88 7.25
N LEU A 84 -19.22 5.54 6.49
CA LEU A 84 -19.35 4.62 5.35
C LEU A 84 -19.80 3.23 5.80
N TYR A 85 -19.18 2.69 6.86
CA TYR A 85 -19.48 1.36 7.37
C TYR A 85 -20.95 1.26 7.83
N ASP A 86 -21.40 2.22 8.65
CA ASP A 86 -22.78 2.25 9.17
C ASP A 86 -23.81 2.49 8.06
N SER A 87 -23.48 3.31 7.07
CA SER A 87 -24.33 3.53 5.90
C SER A 87 -24.48 2.27 5.07
N SER A 88 -23.38 1.54 4.82
CA SER A 88 -23.40 0.28 4.09
C SER A 88 -24.15 -0.81 4.87
N LEU A 89 -23.99 -0.90 6.18
CA LEU A 89 -24.78 -1.82 7.02
C LEU A 89 -26.28 -1.59 6.86
N SER A 90 -26.69 -0.31 6.85
CA SER A 90 -28.09 0.08 6.77
C SER A 90 -28.68 -0.14 5.37
N GLN A 91 -27.90 0.11 4.32
CA GLN A 91 -28.38 0.09 2.92
C GLN A 91 -28.18 -1.26 2.23
N ASN A 92 -27.08 -1.96 2.53
CA ASN A 92 -26.64 -3.16 1.83
C ASN A 92 -26.63 -4.42 2.73
N GLY A 93 -26.75 -4.24 4.06
CA GLY A 93 -26.79 -5.34 5.02
C GLY A 93 -25.41 -5.83 5.49
N GLY A 94 -25.42 -6.68 6.52
CA GLY A 94 -24.21 -7.15 7.21
C GLY A 94 -23.26 -7.96 6.32
N ASP A 95 -23.79 -8.91 5.55
CA ASP A 95 -22.98 -9.80 4.71
C ASP A 95 -22.24 -9.05 3.60
N PHE A 96 -22.89 -8.10 2.95
CA PHE A 96 -22.26 -7.24 1.94
C PHE A 96 -21.19 -6.36 2.58
N THR A 97 -21.55 -5.68 3.68
CA THR A 97 -20.63 -4.76 4.35
C THR A 97 -19.37 -5.46 4.84
N ALA A 98 -19.51 -6.64 5.43
CA ALA A 98 -18.36 -7.43 5.89
C ALA A 98 -17.42 -7.87 4.77
N ARG A 99 -17.90 -7.92 3.50
CA ARG A 99 -17.11 -8.33 2.34
C ARG A 99 -16.40 -7.18 1.63
N TYR A 100 -16.95 -5.97 1.65
CA TYR A 100 -16.50 -4.84 0.82
C TYR A 100 -16.14 -3.58 1.60
N VAL A 101 -16.44 -3.52 2.90
CA VAL A 101 -16.17 -2.32 3.71
C VAL A 101 -15.41 -2.72 4.95
N ALA A 102 -14.13 -2.34 4.99
CA ALA A 102 -13.31 -2.50 6.18
C ALA A 102 -13.91 -1.75 7.39
N ARG A 103 -13.71 -2.28 8.59
CA ARG A 103 -14.15 -1.60 9.81
C ARG A 103 -13.34 -0.31 10.04
N PRO A 104 -13.89 0.67 10.78
CA PRO A 104 -13.12 1.82 11.23
C PRO A 104 -11.87 1.41 11.99
N GLY A 105 -10.72 1.99 11.64
CA GLY A 105 -9.41 1.60 12.16
C GLY A 105 -8.77 0.40 11.46
N GLN A 106 -9.45 -0.22 10.49
CA GLN A 106 -8.96 -1.38 9.73
C GLN A 106 -8.97 -1.14 8.21
N SER A 107 -9.17 0.12 7.78
CA SER A 107 -9.20 0.52 6.37
C SER A 107 -7.88 1.10 5.93
N GLU A 108 -7.33 0.60 4.81
CA GLU A 108 -6.08 1.11 4.25
C GLU A 108 -6.20 2.58 3.81
N HIS A 109 -7.39 3.07 3.46
CA HIS A 109 -7.62 4.48 3.14
C HIS A 109 -7.21 5.42 4.28
N GLN A 110 -7.32 4.99 5.54
CA GLN A 110 -6.92 5.79 6.68
C GLN A 110 -5.39 6.01 6.78
N THR A 111 -4.60 5.37 5.92
CA THR A 111 -3.15 5.58 5.81
C THR A 111 -2.77 6.59 4.71
N GLY A 112 -3.70 6.91 3.81
CA GLY A 112 -3.40 7.68 2.59
C GLY A 112 -2.59 6.92 1.53
N LEU A 113 -2.29 5.62 1.74
CA LEU A 113 -1.56 4.77 0.80
C LEU A 113 -2.49 4.01 -0.17
N ALA A 114 -3.80 4.01 0.09
CA ALA A 114 -4.80 3.36 -0.76
C ALA A 114 -5.55 4.38 -1.62
N VAL A 115 -5.91 3.96 -2.83
CA VAL A 115 -6.71 4.73 -3.77
C VAL A 115 -7.71 3.82 -4.48
N ASP A 116 -8.96 4.25 -4.55
CA ASP A 116 -9.95 3.63 -5.44
C ASP A 116 -9.96 4.35 -6.78
N MET A 117 -9.91 3.58 -7.85
CA MET A 117 -9.95 4.04 -9.23
C MET A 117 -11.30 3.71 -9.86
N ALA A 118 -11.78 4.56 -10.77
CA ALA A 118 -13.03 4.33 -11.50
C ALA A 118 -12.86 4.68 -12.98
N VAL A 119 -13.65 4.03 -13.84
CA VAL A 119 -13.95 4.58 -15.16
C VAL A 119 -14.78 5.84 -14.97
N ASN A 120 -14.37 6.92 -15.62
CA ASN A 120 -15.05 8.20 -15.48
C ASN A 120 -16.39 8.19 -16.23
N THR A 121 -17.48 8.14 -15.46
CA THR A 121 -18.86 8.16 -15.94
C THR A 121 -19.66 9.17 -15.10
N GLU A 122 -20.87 9.52 -15.55
CA GLU A 122 -21.72 10.49 -14.84
C GLU A 122 -22.11 10.03 -13.43
N HIS A 123 -22.14 8.71 -13.19
CA HIS A 123 -22.57 8.11 -11.93
C HIS A 123 -21.56 7.05 -11.49
N ILE A 124 -20.80 7.36 -10.44
CA ILE A 124 -19.83 6.45 -9.85
C ILE A 124 -20.39 5.91 -8.53
N ASN A 125 -20.39 4.59 -8.39
CA ASN A 125 -20.76 3.94 -7.13
C ASN A 125 -19.67 4.23 -6.08
N PRO A 126 -20.03 4.78 -4.90
CA PRO A 126 -19.05 5.18 -3.88
C PRO A 126 -18.43 4.02 -3.10
N ILE A 127 -18.97 2.80 -3.18
CA ILE A 127 -18.48 1.60 -2.49
C ILE A 127 -17.79 0.65 -3.48
N CYS A 128 -18.39 0.44 -4.64
CA CYS A 128 -17.88 -0.47 -5.67
C CYS A 128 -17.80 0.25 -7.02
N PRO A 129 -16.87 1.21 -7.19
CA PRO A 129 -16.71 1.91 -8.45
C PRO A 129 -16.33 0.95 -9.58
N ASP A 130 -16.88 1.19 -10.77
CA ASP A 130 -16.60 0.35 -11.93
C ASP A 130 -15.16 0.54 -12.40
N PHE A 131 -14.36 -0.53 -12.31
CA PHE A 131 -13.01 -0.60 -12.85
C PHE A 131 -12.74 -1.95 -13.55
N PRO A 132 -13.53 -2.30 -14.60
CA PRO A 132 -13.41 -3.58 -15.30
C PRO A 132 -12.10 -3.69 -16.08
N ASP A 133 -11.66 -4.88 -16.47
CA ASP A 133 -10.50 -5.04 -17.37
C ASP A 133 -10.85 -4.61 -18.81
N THR A 134 -10.61 -3.33 -19.12
CA THR A 134 -10.82 -2.72 -20.45
C THR A 134 -9.53 -2.04 -20.91
N VAL A 135 -9.53 -1.39 -22.08
CA VAL A 135 -8.30 -0.76 -22.61
C VAL A 135 -7.60 0.17 -21.60
N TYR A 136 -8.32 1.03 -20.88
CA TYR A 136 -7.66 2.02 -19.99
C TYR A 136 -7.35 1.47 -18.60
N SER A 137 -8.31 0.78 -17.99
CA SER A 137 -8.18 0.16 -16.67
C SER A 137 -7.26 -1.06 -16.70
N GLY A 138 -7.25 -1.83 -17.79
CA GLY A 138 -6.31 -2.93 -18.02
C GLY A 138 -4.86 -2.43 -18.19
N GLU A 139 -4.66 -1.34 -18.94
CA GLU A 139 -3.34 -0.67 -19.00
C GLU A 139 -2.90 -0.16 -17.63
N PHE A 140 -3.81 0.41 -16.83
CA PHE A 140 -3.53 0.78 -15.45
C PHE A 140 -3.11 -0.43 -14.61
N HIS A 141 -3.91 -1.50 -14.60
CA HIS A 141 -3.63 -2.72 -13.87
C HIS A 141 -2.28 -3.33 -14.27
N ASN A 142 -1.94 -3.35 -15.56
CA ASN A 142 -0.69 -3.91 -16.07
C ASN A 142 0.54 -3.04 -15.78
N ASN A 143 0.37 -1.75 -15.47
CA ASN A 143 1.49 -0.84 -15.23
C ASN A 143 1.62 -0.36 -13.77
N ALA A 144 0.57 -0.48 -12.95
CA ALA A 144 0.50 0.02 -11.58
C ALA A 144 1.71 -0.41 -10.72
N TYR A 145 2.11 -1.67 -10.83
CA TYR A 145 3.23 -2.22 -10.06
C TYR A 145 4.57 -1.53 -10.36
N ARG A 146 4.75 -0.99 -11.57
CA ARG A 146 5.99 -0.27 -11.94
C ARG A 146 6.15 1.04 -11.18
N PHE A 147 5.04 1.56 -10.64
CA PHE A 147 4.96 2.80 -9.87
C PHE A 147 4.70 2.54 -8.38
N GLY A 148 4.84 1.30 -7.91
CA GLY A 148 4.70 0.96 -6.49
C GLY A 148 3.29 0.57 -6.05
N PHE A 149 2.33 0.44 -6.96
CA PHE A 149 0.94 0.10 -6.62
C PHE A 149 0.61 -1.37 -6.90
N ILE A 150 -0.21 -1.98 -6.05
CA ILE A 150 -0.76 -3.33 -6.24
C ILE A 150 -2.29 -3.26 -6.23
N GLU A 151 -2.94 -4.13 -7.00
CA GLU A 151 -4.36 -4.43 -6.75
C GLU A 151 -4.43 -5.17 -5.41
N ARG A 152 -5.06 -4.54 -4.40
CA ARG A 152 -4.94 -5.00 -3.01
C ARG A 152 -5.73 -6.27 -2.74
N TYR A 153 -6.89 -6.38 -3.38
CA TYR A 153 -7.87 -7.45 -3.14
C TYR A 153 -8.19 -8.19 -4.44
N GLY A 154 -7.30 -9.12 -4.82
CA GLY A 154 -7.43 -9.89 -6.06
C GLY A 154 -8.47 -11.02 -6.00
N GLN A 155 -8.93 -11.46 -7.18
CA GLN A 155 -10.08 -12.37 -7.38
C GLN A 155 -10.06 -13.70 -6.60
N ASN A 156 -8.89 -14.18 -6.18
CA ASN A 156 -8.73 -15.46 -5.47
C ASN A 156 -8.04 -15.31 -4.11
N LYS A 157 -8.06 -14.11 -3.51
CA LYS A 157 -7.35 -13.82 -2.25
C LYS A 157 -8.27 -13.56 -1.06
N GLN A 158 -9.59 -13.56 -1.24
CA GLN A 158 -10.57 -13.26 -0.18
C GLN A 158 -10.41 -14.11 1.08
N SER A 159 -10.07 -15.40 0.95
CA SER A 159 -9.85 -16.26 2.13
C SER A 159 -8.63 -15.87 2.97
N ILE A 160 -7.74 -15.03 2.43
CA ILE A 160 -6.53 -14.53 3.08
C ILE A 160 -6.74 -13.06 3.50
N THR A 161 -7.23 -12.22 2.59
CA THR A 161 -7.41 -10.77 2.82
C THR A 161 -8.63 -10.45 3.68
N GLY A 162 -9.62 -11.35 3.74
CA GLY A 162 -10.91 -11.12 4.38
C GLY A 162 -11.87 -10.22 3.58
N ILE A 163 -11.42 -9.64 2.47
CA ILE A 163 -12.17 -8.72 1.60
C ILE A 163 -12.38 -9.37 0.23
N ALA A 164 -13.55 -9.16 -0.35
CA ALA A 164 -13.92 -9.66 -1.67
C ALA A 164 -13.05 -9.03 -2.78
N HIS A 165 -13.19 -9.51 -4.01
CA HIS A 165 -12.47 -8.95 -5.15
C HIS A 165 -12.86 -7.48 -5.40
N GLU A 166 -11.87 -6.59 -5.40
CA GLU A 166 -12.04 -5.15 -5.62
C GLU A 166 -11.04 -4.67 -6.70
N PRO A 167 -11.36 -4.80 -7.99
CA PRO A 167 -10.45 -4.40 -9.07
C PRO A 167 -10.14 -2.89 -9.09
N TRP A 168 -10.94 -2.08 -8.39
CA TRP A 168 -10.75 -0.65 -8.25
C TRP A 168 -9.74 -0.25 -7.18
N HIS A 169 -9.46 -1.12 -6.20
CA HIS A 169 -8.73 -0.74 -4.99
C HIS A 169 -7.23 -1.03 -5.12
N TYR A 170 -6.43 0.05 -5.17
CA TYR A 170 -4.99 -0.03 -5.31
C TYR A 170 -4.26 0.48 -4.07
N ARG A 171 -3.26 -0.29 -3.63
CA ARG A 171 -2.43 0.02 -2.47
C ARG A 171 -0.99 0.33 -2.89
N TYR A 172 -0.47 1.46 -2.44
CA TYR A 172 0.93 1.82 -2.55
C TYR A 172 1.78 1.05 -1.54
N VAL A 173 2.79 0.34 -2.03
CA VAL A 173 3.74 -0.49 -1.26
C VAL A 173 5.19 -0.23 -1.65
N GLU A 174 5.44 0.84 -2.42
CA GLU A 174 6.73 1.17 -3.03
C GLU A 174 7.26 0.12 -4.04
N TYR A 175 8.19 0.58 -4.86
CA TYR A 175 8.99 -0.28 -5.74
C TYR A 175 10.29 -0.65 -5.03
N PRO A 176 10.78 -1.91 -5.06
CA PRO A 176 10.35 -3.01 -5.93
C PRO A 176 9.32 -3.98 -5.30
N HIS A 177 8.78 -3.67 -4.12
CA HIS A 177 7.86 -4.58 -3.42
C HIS A 177 6.63 -4.91 -4.26
N SER A 178 6.01 -3.90 -4.86
CA SER A 178 4.88 -4.06 -5.79
C SER A 178 5.18 -5.02 -6.95
N ARG A 179 6.41 -5.00 -7.46
CA ARG A 179 6.87 -5.90 -8.53
C ARG A 179 6.95 -7.33 -8.04
N ILE A 180 7.53 -7.56 -6.86
CA ILE A 180 7.62 -8.92 -6.30
C ILE A 180 6.22 -9.49 -6.09
N ILE A 181 5.32 -8.67 -5.52
CA ILE A 181 3.92 -9.04 -5.28
C ILE A 181 3.24 -9.43 -6.60
N ARG A 182 3.40 -8.60 -7.64
CA ARG A 182 2.83 -8.86 -8.97
C ARG A 182 3.40 -10.12 -9.63
N GLU A 183 4.73 -10.25 -9.69
CA GLU A 183 5.41 -11.36 -10.39
C GLU A 183 5.16 -12.72 -9.71
N ASN A 184 4.84 -12.74 -8.41
CA ASN A 184 4.58 -13.95 -7.65
C ASN A 184 3.08 -14.16 -7.32
N CYS A 185 2.19 -13.32 -7.86
CA CYS A 185 0.74 -13.40 -7.61
C CYS A 185 0.37 -13.41 -6.11
N LEU A 186 1.05 -12.59 -5.32
CA LEU A 186 0.84 -12.48 -3.86
C LEU A 186 -0.21 -11.41 -3.54
N CYS A 187 -0.89 -11.54 -2.41
CA CYS A 187 -1.48 -10.41 -1.68
C CYS A 187 -0.46 -9.84 -0.67
N LEU A 188 -0.76 -8.71 -0.04
CA LEU A 188 0.15 -8.08 0.92
C LEU A 188 0.43 -9.01 2.11
N GLU A 189 -0.57 -9.72 2.61
CA GLU A 189 -0.45 -10.70 3.69
C GLU A 189 0.62 -11.77 3.36
N GLU A 190 0.52 -12.38 2.19
CA GLU A 190 1.48 -13.39 1.74
C GLU A 190 2.87 -12.78 1.54
N TYR A 191 2.96 -11.56 1.02
CA TYR A 191 4.24 -10.86 0.85
C TYR A 191 4.94 -10.62 2.19
N ILE A 192 4.21 -10.15 3.19
CA ILE A 192 4.74 -9.95 4.55
C ILE A 192 5.18 -11.29 5.14
N SER A 193 4.45 -12.38 4.91
CA SER A 193 4.87 -13.71 5.34
C SER A 193 6.17 -14.15 4.64
N VAL A 194 6.27 -14.02 3.32
CA VAL A 194 7.42 -14.46 2.52
C VAL A 194 8.67 -13.65 2.87
N ILE A 195 8.56 -12.33 3.03
CA ILE A 195 9.75 -11.50 3.23
C ILE A 195 10.44 -11.74 4.57
N ARG A 196 9.72 -12.31 5.55
CA ARG A 196 10.26 -12.72 6.84
C ARG A 196 11.30 -13.84 6.73
N ASP A 197 11.33 -14.61 5.65
CA ASP A 197 12.36 -15.65 5.48
C ASP A 197 13.74 -15.06 5.11
N PHE A 198 13.79 -13.78 4.73
CA PHE A 198 15.01 -13.09 4.29
C PHE A 198 15.54 -12.18 5.40
N GLN A 199 16.44 -12.66 6.25
CA GLN A 199 16.87 -11.95 7.46
C GLN A 199 17.95 -10.90 7.17
N TYR A 200 17.76 -9.70 7.73
CA TYR A 200 18.68 -8.59 7.60
C TYR A 200 20.06 -8.94 8.16
N GLY A 201 21.12 -8.62 7.40
CA GLY A 201 22.50 -8.95 7.77
C GLY A 201 22.89 -10.42 7.59
N SER A 202 21.96 -11.29 7.16
CA SER A 202 22.23 -12.72 6.93
C SER A 202 21.96 -13.13 5.48
N ASN A 203 20.69 -13.15 5.06
CA ASN A 203 20.24 -13.70 3.79
C ASN A 203 19.21 -12.78 3.12
N PRO A 204 19.59 -11.57 2.67
CA PRO A 204 18.65 -10.70 1.99
C PRO A 204 18.20 -11.28 0.65
N LEU A 205 16.95 -11.01 0.28
CA LEU A 205 16.45 -11.19 -1.09
C LEU A 205 17.21 -10.22 -2.00
N ARG A 206 17.75 -10.71 -3.11
CA ARG A 206 18.57 -9.92 -4.03
C ARG A 206 17.92 -9.80 -5.40
N ILE A 207 17.70 -8.56 -5.83
CA ILE A 207 17.17 -8.24 -7.17
C ILE A 207 18.22 -7.42 -7.92
N ARG A 208 18.53 -7.83 -9.15
CA ARG A 208 19.42 -7.08 -10.04
C ARG A 208 18.59 -6.30 -11.05
N GLN A 209 18.85 -5.00 -11.18
CA GLN A 209 18.17 -4.13 -12.13
C GLN A 209 19.05 -2.93 -12.49
N ASN A 210 19.22 -2.62 -13.78
CA ASN A 210 19.89 -1.40 -14.26
C ASN A 210 21.23 -1.08 -13.55
N ASN A 211 22.12 -2.08 -13.44
CA ASN A 211 23.41 -2.00 -12.73
C ASN A 211 23.32 -1.68 -11.22
N LYS A 212 22.14 -1.82 -10.63
CA LYS A 212 21.91 -1.76 -9.19
C LYS A 212 21.63 -3.16 -8.64
N LEU A 213 22.11 -3.39 -7.44
CA LEU A 213 21.68 -4.50 -6.58
C LEU A 213 20.71 -3.93 -5.56
N ILE A 214 19.50 -4.47 -5.52
CA ILE A 214 18.52 -4.18 -4.49
C ILE A 214 18.52 -5.35 -3.52
N GLU A 215 18.74 -5.08 -2.24
CA GLU A 215 18.67 -6.06 -1.16
C GLU A 215 17.44 -5.75 -0.28
N ILE A 216 16.53 -6.71 -0.16
CA ILE A 216 15.34 -6.60 0.70
C ILE A 216 15.43 -7.65 1.79
N SER A 217 15.17 -7.25 3.03
CA SER A 217 15.22 -8.17 4.15
C SER A 217 14.37 -7.71 5.31
N TYR A 218 13.93 -8.66 6.11
CA TYR A 218 13.24 -8.48 7.37
C TYR A 218 14.22 -8.31 8.53
N LEU A 219 13.93 -7.36 9.40
CA LEU A 219 14.63 -7.10 10.66
C LEU A 219 13.60 -7.14 11.79
N ALA A 220 13.66 -8.17 12.63
CA ALA A 220 12.78 -8.29 13.79
C ALA A 220 12.96 -7.09 14.74
N ALA A 221 11.85 -6.58 15.29
CA ALA A 221 11.90 -5.50 16.25
C ALA A 221 12.42 -5.99 17.61
N ASP A 222 13.31 -5.20 18.21
CA ASP A 222 13.69 -5.32 19.62
C ASP A 222 12.61 -4.69 20.52
N ASP A 223 12.55 -5.10 21.79
CA ASP A 223 11.63 -4.53 22.77
C ASP A 223 11.87 -3.05 23.06
N ASN A 224 13.08 -2.56 22.82
CA ASN A 224 13.44 -1.15 22.91
C ASN A 224 13.67 -0.53 21.51
N ASN A 225 14.95 -0.34 21.17
CA ASN A 225 15.36 0.18 19.88
C ASN A 225 16.03 -0.92 19.07
N THR A 226 15.57 -1.08 17.84
CA THR A 226 16.15 -2.02 16.90
C THR A 226 17.35 -1.38 16.22
N VAL A 227 18.50 -2.06 16.25
CA VAL A 227 19.76 -1.53 15.71
C VAL A 227 19.95 -2.03 14.28
N MET A 228 19.94 -1.10 13.32
CA MET A 228 20.23 -1.38 11.91
C MET A 228 21.62 -0.82 11.55
N LYS A 229 22.50 -1.67 10.99
CA LYS A 229 23.87 -1.31 10.59
C LYS A 229 24.09 -1.49 9.09
N MET A 230 24.52 -0.43 8.42
CA MET A 230 24.72 -0.42 6.96
C MET A 230 25.97 0.38 6.54
N LYS A 231 26.30 0.40 5.25
CA LYS A 231 27.40 1.23 4.74
C LYS A 231 26.96 2.70 4.69
N ASP A 232 27.93 3.61 4.66
CA ASP A 232 27.62 5.06 4.73
C ASP A 232 26.99 5.57 3.43
N ASP A 233 27.28 4.91 2.31
CA ASP A 233 26.83 5.21 0.95
C ASP A 233 25.60 4.39 0.51
N ASP A 234 25.08 3.52 1.38
CA ASP A 234 23.86 2.77 1.10
C ASP A 234 22.66 3.74 1.07
N VAL A 235 21.94 3.75 -0.07
CA VAL A 235 20.59 4.33 -0.13
C VAL A 235 19.64 3.29 0.44
N TYR A 236 18.67 3.72 1.26
CA TYR A 236 17.81 2.80 1.99
C TYR A 236 16.41 3.35 2.22
N GLN A 237 15.48 2.43 2.46
CA GLN A 237 14.12 2.66 2.91
C GLN A 237 13.83 1.62 4.00
N VAL A 238 13.05 2.03 4.99
CA VAL A 238 12.60 1.15 6.07
C VAL A 238 11.11 1.38 6.23
N SER A 239 10.35 0.29 6.24
CA SER A 239 8.95 0.30 6.63
C SER A 239 8.75 -0.69 7.75
N GLY A 240 7.90 -0.37 8.72
CA GLY A 240 7.30 -1.38 9.56
C GLY A 240 6.38 -2.31 8.76
N ASN A 241 6.11 -3.50 9.30
CA ASN A 241 5.14 -4.45 8.74
C ASN A 241 3.77 -4.41 9.45
N ASN A 242 3.62 -3.56 10.47
CA ASN A 242 2.48 -3.46 11.40
C ASN A 242 2.30 -4.64 12.38
N ILE A 243 3.26 -5.55 12.46
CA ILE A 243 3.13 -6.79 13.23
C ILE A 243 4.25 -6.91 14.26
N ASP A 244 5.50 -7.03 13.80
CA ASP A 244 6.60 -7.48 14.64
C ASP A 244 8.00 -7.02 14.19
N GLY A 245 8.10 -6.24 13.11
CA GLY A 245 9.41 -5.84 12.63
C GLY A 245 9.39 -4.87 11.46
N PHE A 246 10.56 -4.77 10.85
CA PHE A 246 10.86 -3.84 9.78
C PHE A 246 11.23 -4.59 8.51
N ILE A 247 10.84 -4.05 7.37
CA ILE A 247 11.30 -4.43 6.04
C ILE A 247 12.28 -3.36 5.60
N VAL A 248 13.52 -3.77 5.39
CA VAL A 248 14.63 -2.91 4.99
C VAL A 248 14.93 -3.17 3.53
N THR A 249 14.93 -2.10 2.74
CA THR A 249 15.36 -2.13 1.34
C THR A 249 16.63 -1.29 1.19
N LEU A 250 17.66 -1.87 0.59
CA LEU A 250 18.94 -1.23 0.32
C LEU A 250 19.21 -1.21 -1.20
N TRP A 251 19.64 -0.06 -1.73
CA TRP A 251 20.07 0.09 -3.12
C TRP A 251 21.57 0.28 -3.17
N ARG A 252 22.25 -0.66 -3.82
CA ARG A 252 23.70 -0.69 -3.94
C ARG A 252 24.13 -0.59 -5.40
N ASN A 253 25.27 0.04 -5.63
CA ASN A 253 25.94 -0.09 -6.92
C ASN A 253 26.44 -1.52 -7.06
N MET A 254 26.23 -2.12 -8.24
CA MET A 254 26.94 -3.35 -8.57
C MET A 254 28.45 -3.04 -8.64
N PRO A 255 29.30 -3.90 -8.07
CA PRO A 255 30.74 -3.80 -8.25
C PRO A 255 31.16 -4.00 -9.71
#